data_AF-A0A819SPK2-F1
#
_entry.id   AF-A0A819SPK2-F1
#
_cell.length_a   1.000
_cell.length_b   1.000
_cell.length_c   1.000
_cell.angle_alpha   90.00
_cell.angle_beta   90.00
_cell.angle_gamma   90.00
#
_symmetry.space_group_name_H-M   'P 1'
#
loop_
_entity.id
_entity.type
_entity.pdbx_description
1 polymer ?
#
loop_
_entity_poly.entity_id
_entity_poly.type
_entity_poly.pdbx_seq_one_letter_code
_entity_poly.pdbx_strand_id
1 'polypeptide(L)'
;MCKHTSRVGTLAWNDWTLCSGSRDRSIIEHEIRQQSALHVFHGHTQEVCGLKWSPDKSILASGGNDNRLFLWSKSQPSQPLHSFNDHLAAVKAIAWSPHQHGLMASGGGTADRHIRFRSSLTCQTLNVCDTGSQVCQLVWSKNSPNELASTHGYSQNQIVVWKYPIMQPLAKLFGHQQRVLYLAMSPDGESIVTGAGDETLRFWNVFAKAKCIRNPDSKLNALNRMR
;
A
#
# COMPACT_ATOMS: atom_id res chain seq x y z
N MET A 1 -16.80 -12.88 21.78
CA MET A 1 -15.61 -13.07 20.92
C MET A 1 -15.72 -12.07 19.78
N CYS A 2 -14.90 -11.03 19.73
CA CYS A 2 -14.93 -10.06 18.64
C CYS A 2 -14.52 -10.79 17.35
N LYS A 3 -15.51 -11.04 16.49
CA LYS A 3 -15.34 -11.75 15.23
C LYS A 3 -16.03 -10.95 14.14
N HIS A 4 -15.49 -11.03 12.94
CA HIS A 4 -16.16 -10.50 11.77
C HIS A 4 -17.47 -11.24 11.50
N THR A 5 -18.48 -10.50 11.04
CA THR A 5 -19.80 -11.05 10.67
C THR A 5 -19.99 -11.14 9.15
N SER A 6 -18.99 -10.68 8.38
CA SER A 6 -18.97 -10.73 6.93
C SER A 6 -17.57 -11.08 6.40
N ARG A 7 -17.41 -11.09 5.07
CA ARG A 7 -16.13 -11.43 4.44
C ARG A 7 -15.00 -10.49 4.91
N VAL A 8 -13.84 -11.07 5.13
CA VAL A 8 -12.58 -10.34 5.35
C VAL A 8 -11.92 -10.13 3.99
N GLY A 9 -11.86 -8.87 3.54
CA GLY A 9 -11.37 -8.53 2.19
C GLY A 9 -9.93 -8.03 2.17
N THR A 10 -9.37 -7.67 3.32
CA THR A 10 -8.03 -7.09 3.43
C THR A 10 -7.37 -7.44 4.75
N LEU A 11 -6.04 -7.58 4.73
CA LEU A 11 -5.22 -8.00 5.86
C LEU A 11 -3.93 -7.17 5.89
N ALA A 12 -3.44 -6.84 7.08
CA ALA A 12 -2.17 -6.16 7.26
C ALA A 12 -1.44 -6.61 8.54
N TRP A 13 -0.20 -7.08 8.38
CA TRP A 13 0.64 -7.51 9.49
C TRP A 13 1.42 -6.36 10.13
N ASN A 14 1.54 -6.44 11.45
CA ASN A 14 2.39 -5.60 12.29
C ASN A 14 3.08 -6.49 13.34
N ASP A 15 4.25 -7.01 12.97
CA ASP A 15 5.01 -7.98 13.75
C ASP A 15 4.17 -9.21 14.17
N TRP A 16 3.81 -9.31 15.45
CA TRP A 16 2.98 -10.39 16.00
C TRP A 16 1.49 -10.06 16.07
N THR A 17 1.04 -8.94 15.48
CA THR A 17 -0.38 -8.63 15.34
C THR A 17 -0.81 -8.64 13.88
N LEU A 18 -2.05 -9.07 13.66
CA LEU A 18 -2.69 -9.11 12.35
C LEU A 18 -3.95 -8.24 12.40
N CYS A 19 -4.02 -7.23 11.53
CA CYS A 19 -5.25 -6.49 11.31
C CYS A 19 -6.03 -7.09 10.15
N SER A 20 -7.33 -7.30 10.37
CA SER A 20 -8.29 -7.72 9.34
C SER A 20 -9.36 -6.66 9.13
N GLY A 21 -9.60 -6.30 7.87
CA GLY A 21 -10.68 -5.39 7.46
C GLY A 21 -11.78 -6.16 6.74
N SER A 22 -13.03 -5.86 7.09
CA SER A 22 -14.20 -6.64 6.67
C SER A 22 -15.27 -5.82 5.98
N ARG A 23 -16.14 -6.52 5.26
CA ARG A 23 -17.39 -5.97 4.70
C ARG A 23 -18.41 -5.56 5.77
N ASP A 24 -18.25 -6.05 7.01
CA ASP A 24 -19.00 -5.57 8.17
C ASP A 24 -18.58 -4.16 8.64
N ARG A 25 -17.62 -3.53 7.95
CA ARG A 25 -17.11 -2.16 8.15
C ARG A 25 -16.14 -2.01 9.34
N SER A 26 -15.90 -3.09 10.08
CA SER A 26 -14.95 -3.11 11.18
C SER A 26 -13.54 -3.48 10.73
N ILE A 27 -12.56 -3.00 11.50
CA ILE A 27 -11.18 -3.48 11.45
C ILE A 27 -10.87 -4.06 12.81
N ILE A 28 -10.35 -5.29 12.85
CA ILE A 28 -9.97 -5.95 14.10
C ILE A 28 -8.47 -6.21 14.10
N GLU A 29 -7.76 -5.79 15.14
CA GLU A 29 -6.37 -6.20 15.41
C GLU A 29 -6.36 -7.42 16.32
N HIS A 30 -5.74 -8.50 15.85
CA HIS A 30 -5.63 -9.76 16.55
C HIS A 30 -4.19 -9.98 17.03
N GLU A 31 -4.00 -10.36 18.29
CA GLU A 31 -2.73 -10.93 18.74
C GLU A 31 -2.74 -12.44 18.48
N ILE A 32 -1.90 -12.88 17.54
CA ILE A 32 -1.93 -14.27 17.06
C ILE A 32 -1.52 -15.29 18.13
N ARG A 33 -0.71 -14.88 19.11
CA ARG A 33 -0.22 -15.76 20.19
C ARG A 33 -1.26 -15.98 21.27
N GLN A 34 -2.08 -14.97 21.54
CA GLN A 34 -3.10 -15.00 22.60
C GLN A 34 -4.50 -15.34 22.05
N GLN A 35 -4.66 -15.40 20.72
CA GLN A 35 -5.94 -15.63 20.04
C GLN A 35 -7.05 -14.66 20.49
N SER A 36 -6.66 -13.43 20.85
CA SER A 36 -7.54 -12.37 21.35
C SER A 36 -7.59 -11.20 20.37
N ALA A 37 -8.72 -10.49 20.36
CA ALA A 37 -8.82 -9.20 19.70
C ALA A 37 -8.27 -8.14 20.66
N LEU A 38 -7.26 -7.38 20.20
CA LEU A 38 -6.66 -6.29 20.95
C LEU A 38 -7.47 -5.01 20.79
N HIS A 39 -7.77 -4.66 19.52
CA HIS A 39 -8.44 -3.41 19.17
C HIS A 39 -9.50 -3.67 18.11
N VAL A 40 -10.58 -2.89 18.15
CA VAL A 40 -11.60 -2.85 17.10
C VAL A 40 -11.80 -1.41 16.66
N PHE A 41 -11.44 -1.11 15.43
CA PHE A 41 -11.58 0.23 14.85
C PHE A 41 -12.90 0.33 14.09
N HIS A 42 -13.68 1.36 14.42
CA HIS A 42 -14.94 1.70 13.78
C HIS A 42 -14.85 3.10 13.20
N GLY A 43 -15.33 3.28 11.98
CA GLY A 43 -15.36 4.59 11.32
C GLY A 43 -15.82 4.51 9.87
N HIS A 44 -15.50 3.40 9.18
CA HIS A 44 -16.04 3.17 7.85
C HIS A 44 -17.55 2.88 7.89
N THR A 45 -18.25 3.35 6.87
CA THR A 45 -19.70 3.15 6.69
C THR A 45 -20.01 2.07 5.66
N GLN A 46 -19.00 1.63 4.90
CA GLN A 46 -19.05 0.52 3.97
C GLN A 46 -17.83 -0.40 4.16
N GLU A 47 -17.68 -1.40 3.30
CA GLU A 47 -16.59 -2.38 3.35
C GLU A 47 -15.21 -1.74 3.42
N VAL A 48 -14.37 -2.25 4.34
CA VAL A 48 -12.95 -1.92 4.38
C VAL A 48 -12.23 -2.73 3.31
N CYS A 49 -11.65 -2.06 2.32
CA CYS A 49 -11.09 -2.70 1.14
C CYS A 49 -9.58 -2.45 0.94
N GLY A 50 -9.02 -1.45 1.62
CA GLY A 50 -7.58 -1.18 1.70
C GLY A 50 -7.10 -1.17 3.14
N LEU A 51 -5.96 -1.79 3.43
CA LEU A 51 -5.36 -1.81 4.76
C LEU A 51 -3.84 -1.94 4.68
N LYS A 52 -3.09 -1.00 5.26
CA LYS A 52 -1.63 -1.04 5.31
C LYS A 52 -1.07 -0.34 6.55
N TRP A 53 -0.20 -1.04 7.27
CA TRP A 53 0.66 -0.43 8.28
C TRP A 53 1.77 0.39 7.65
N SER A 54 2.12 1.51 8.29
CA SER A 54 3.32 2.28 8.00
C SER A 54 4.59 1.45 8.22
N PRO A 55 5.73 1.80 7.61
CA PRO A 55 6.97 1.03 7.73
C PRO A 55 7.48 0.94 9.18
N ASP A 56 7.30 2.02 9.94
CA ASP A 56 7.63 2.14 11.37
C ASP A 56 6.55 1.53 12.29
N LYS A 57 5.50 0.91 11.72
CA LYS A 57 4.46 0.17 12.45
C LYS A 57 3.61 0.98 13.43
N SER A 58 3.71 2.31 13.38
CA SER A 58 3.03 3.22 14.30
C SER A 58 1.61 3.59 13.84
N ILE A 59 1.40 3.70 12.53
CA ILE A 59 0.14 4.17 11.92
C ILE A 59 -0.43 3.11 10.98
N LEU A 60 -1.71 2.81 11.14
CA LEU A 60 -2.47 1.98 10.21
C LEU A 60 -3.26 2.90 9.27
N ALA A 61 -3.12 2.70 7.96
CA ALA A 61 -3.99 3.32 6.97
C ALA A 61 -5.08 2.33 6.55
N SER A 62 -6.34 2.77 6.54
CA SER A 62 -7.46 2.02 6.00
C SER A 62 -8.23 2.82 4.95
N GLY A 63 -8.70 2.13 3.93
CA GLY A 63 -9.53 2.71 2.87
C GLY A 63 -10.78 1.87 2.66
N GLY A 64 -11.90 2.55 2.42
CA GLY A 64 -13.21 1.93 2.36
C GLY A 64 -13.90 2.10 1.01
N ASN A 65 -14.96 1.31 0.82
CA ASN A 65 -15.89 1.46 -0.29
C ASN A 65 -16.85 2.67 -0.10
N ASP A 66 -16.74 3.36 1.03
CA ASP A 66 -17.36 4.65 1.35
C ASP A 66 -16.52 5.85 0.89
N ASN A 67 -15.48 5.59 0.10
CA ASN A 67 -14.55 6.57 -0.46
C ASN A 67 -13.71 7.31 0.59
N ARG A 68 -13.72 6.82 1.84
CA ARG A 68 -12.93 7.40 2.94
C ARG A 68 -11.57 6.73 3.04
N LEU A 69 -10.59 7.50 3.49
CA LEU A 69 -9.28 7.02 3.95
C LEU A 69 -9.10 7.48 5.39
N PHE A 70 -8.80 6.55 6.29
CA PHE A 70 -8.51 6.83 7.69
C PHE A 70 -7.07 6.46 8.05
N LEU A 71 -6.49 7.23 8.97
CA LEU A 71 -5.25 6.90 9.65
C LEU A 71 -5.55 6.61 11.13
N TRP A 72 -5.01 5.53 11.65
CA TRP A 72 -5.25 5.06 13.02
C TRP A 72 -3.93 4.95 13.78
N SER A 73 -3.96 5.29 15.07
CA SER A 73 -2.89 4.98 16.02
C SER A 73 -3.37 3.92 16.99
N LYS A 74 -2.45 3.05 17.42
CA LYS A 74 -2.71 2.08 18.50
C LYS A 74 -3.04 2.76 19.84
N SER A 75 -2.58 4.00 20.06
CA SER A 75 -2.86 4.73 21.31
C SER A 75 -4.30 5.21 21.43
N GLN A 76 -5.02 5.36 20.32
CA GLN A 76 -6.41 5.85 20.29
C GLN A 76 -7.23 5.03 19.27
N PRO A 77 -7.59 3.78 19.59
CA PRO A 77 -8.29 2.90 18.65
C PRO A 77 -9.77 3.28 18.43
N SER A 78 -10.35 4.08 19.32
CA SER A 78 -11.76 4.46 19.27
C SER A 78 -12.09 5.51 18.20
N GLN A 79 -11.09 6.23 17.68
CA GLN A 79 -11.28 7.27 16.67
C GLN A 79 -10.10 7.32 15.70
N PRO A 80 -10.32 7.63 14.43
CA PRO A 80 -9.21 7.83 13.49
C PRO A 80 -8.43 9.09 13.89
N LEU A 81 -7.09 9.02 13.81
CA LEU A 81 -6.23 10.21 13.91
C LEU A 81 -6.62 11.22 12.83
N HIS A 82 -6.77 10.73 11.59
CA HIS A 82 -7.08 11.55 10.43
C HIS A 82 -8.12 10.88 9.54
N SER A 83 -8.96 11.70 8.92
CA SER A 83 -10.04 11.30 8.01
C SER A 83 -9.95 12.12 6.74
N PHE A 84 -9.88 11.44 5.60
CA PHE A 84 -9.85 12.06 4.27
C PHE A 84 -11.04 11.58 3.45
N ASN A 85 -11.63 12.50 2.68
CA ASN A 85 -12.89 12.32 1.96
C ASN A 85 -12.89 12.96 0.56
N ASP A 86 -11.69 13.13 0.01
CA ASP A 86 -11.43 13.75 -1.28
C ASP A 86 -11.44 12.74 -2.43
N HIS A 87 -11.29 11.44 -2.18
CA HIS A 87 -11.54 10.41 -3.19
C HIS A 87 -13.03 10.33 -3.51
N LEU A 88 -13.36 10.25 -4.80
CA LEU A 88 -14.75 10.13 -5.28
C LEU A 88 -15.20 8.67 -5.52
N ALA A 89 -14.37 7.70 -5.15
CA ALA A 89 -14.61 6.27 -5.31
C ALA A 89 -13.82 5.47 -4.26
N ALA A 90 -14.10 4.17 -4.17
CA ALA A 90 -13.49 3.27 -3.21
C ALA A 90 -11.96 3.37 -3.17
N VAL A 91 -11.39 3.35 -1.96
CA VAL A 91 -9.94 3.49 -1.73
C VAL A 91 -9.34 2.14 -1.37
N LYS A 92 -9.09 1.30 -2.37
CA LYS A 92 -8.45 -0.01 -2.18
C LYS A 92 -6.92 0.08 -2.16
N ALA A 93 -6.38 0.93 -3.03
CA ALA A 93 -4.95 1.01 -3.25
C ALA A 93 -4.32 1.96 -2.22
N ILE A 94 -3.47 1.44 -1.35
CA ILE A 94 -2.77 2.19 -0.31
C ILE A 94 -1.33 1.68 -0.26
N ALA A 95 -0.36 2.59 -0.26
CA ALA A 95 1.05 2.24 -0.12
C ALA A 95 1.83 3.32 0.62
N TRP A 96 2.57 2.92 1.65
CA TRP A 96 3.50 3.79 2.36
C TRP A 96 4.86 3.79 1.67
N SER A 97 5.50 4.96 1.59
CA SER A 97 6.88 5.06 1.10
C SER A 97 7.82 4.39 2.11
N PRO A 98 8.67 3.44 1.68
CA PRO A 98 9.70 2.87 2.55
C PRO A 98 10.89 3.82 2.76
N HIS A 99 11.00 4.88 1.96
CA HIS A 99 12.16 5.80 1.94
C HIS A 99 11.90 7.11 2.65
N GLN A 100 10.66 7.59 2.65
CA GLN A 100 10.28 8.85 3.29
C GLN A 100 9.26 8.59 4.38
N HIS A 101 9.66 8.83 5.64
CA HIS A 101 8.78 8.66 6.79
C HIS A 101 7.54 9.55 6.67
N GLY A 102 6.39 8.96 6.94
CA GLY A 102 5.08 9.61 6.85
C GLY A 102 4.55 9.85 5.44
N LEU A 103 5.31 9.61 4.37
CA LEU A 103 4.78 9.70 3.00
C LEU A 103 3.94 8.46 2.67
N MET A 104 2.73 8.68 2.19
CA MET A 104 1.85 7.63 1.67
C MET A 104 1.19 8.03 0.36
N ALA A 105 0.77 7.02 -0.40
CA ALA A 105 -0.04 7.16 -1.59
C ALA A 105 -1.35 6.38 -1.42
N SER A 106 -2.46 6.97 -1.85
CA SER A 106 -3.78 6.34 -1.93
C SER A 106 -4.38 6.50 -3.32
N GLY A 107 -4.97 5.43 -3.86
CA GLY A 107 -5.53 5.40 -5.21
C GLY A 107 -7.04 5.15 -5.18
N GLY A 108 -7.78 5.94 -5.95
CA GLY A 108 -9.23 5.84 -6.04
C GLY A 108 -9.75 4.95 -7.16
N GLY A 109 -10.96 4.44 -6.96
CA GLY A 109 -11.70 3.60 -7.90
C GLY A 109 -12.14 4.29 -9.19
N THR A 110 -13.06 3.67 -9.94
CA THR A 110 -13.46 4.07 -11.31
C THR A 110 -13.96 5.49 -11.46
N ALA A 111 -14.72 6.01 -10.49
CA ALA A 111 -15.24 7.38 -10.55
C ALA A 111 -14.24 8.44 -10.08
N ASP A 112 -13.13 8.04 -9.44
CA ASP A 112 -12.09 8.94 -8.96
C ASP A 112 -10.85 8.92 -9.85
N ARG A 113 -10.20 7.75 -10.04
CA ARG A 113 -9.02 7.56 -10.91
C ARG A 113 -7.77 8.35 -10.52
N HIS A 114 -7.75 8.94 -9.34
CA HIS A 114 -6.62 9.74 -8.87
C HIS A 114 -5.75 8.96 -7.88
N ILE A 115 -4.44 9.18 -7.96
CA ILE A 115 -3.48 8.86 -6.90
C ILE A 115 -3.24 10.15 -6.12
N ARG A 116 -3.43 10.10 -4.79
CA ARG A 116 -3.18 11.20 -3.87
C ARG A 116 -2.02 10.84 -2.95
N PHE A 117 -1.05 11.74 -2.84
CA PHE A 117 0.10 11.61 -1.97
C PHE A 117 -0.12 12.47 -0.72
N ARG A 118 0.18 11.92 0.45
CA ARG A 118 -0.08 12.59 1.73
C ARG A 118 1.08 12.42 2.69
N SER A 119 1.21 13.41 3.57
CA SER A 119 2.04 13.31 4.77
C SER A 119 1.15 12.93 5.96
N SER A 120 1.46 11.82 6.62
CA SER A 120 0.82 11.44 7.88
C SER A 120 1.25 12.30 9.06
N LEU A 121 2.32 13.09 8.91
CA LEU A 121 2.84 13.97 9.96
C LEU A 121 2.13 15.32 9.96
N THR A 122 1.87 15.87 8.77
CA THR A 122 1.24 17.19 8.60
C THR A 122 -0.23 17.11 8.18
N CYS A 123 -0.71 15.92 7.84
CA CYS A 123 -2.08 15.67 7.37
C CYS A 123 -2.43 16.38 6.06
N GLN A 124 -1.41 16.78 5.29
CA GLN A 124 -1.59 17.52 4.05
C GLN A 124 -1.50 16.59 2.85
N THR A 125 -2.29 16.90 1.83
CA THR A 125 -2.14 16.35 0.49
C THR A 125 -0.97 17.05 -0.19
N LEU A 126 0.08 16.29 -0.51
CA LEU A 126 1.31 16.80 -1.12
C LEU A 126 1.22 16.88 -2.64
N ASN A 127 0.54 15.90 -3.26
CA ASN A 127 0.39 15.83 -4.70
C ASN A 127 -0.87 15.01 -5.08
N VAL A 128 -1.44 15.30 -6.24
CA VAL A 128 -2.59 14.61 -6.81
C VAL A 128 -2.33 14.37 -8.30
N CYS A 129 -2.52 13.14 -8.77
CA CYS A 129 -2.29 12.77 -10.16
C CYS A 129 -3.51 12.00 -10.69
N ASP A 130 -4.10 12.49 -11.78
CA ASP A 130 -5.10 11.73 -12.54
C ASP A 130 -4.40 10.65 -13.37
N THR A 131 -4.77 9.39 -13.14
CA THR A 131 -4.21 8.25 -13.87
C THR A 131 -5.03 7.89 -15.11
N GLY A 132 -6.22 8.48 -15.28
CA GLY A 132 -7.14 8.19 -16.38
C GLY A 132 -7.81 6.81 -16.29
N SER A 133 -7.60 6.04 -15.23
CA SER A 133 -8.18 4.71 -15.05
C SER A 133 -8.36 4.35 -13.56
N GLN A 134 -9.25 3.42 -13.25
CA GLN A 134 -9.42 2.89 -11.90
C GLN A 134 -8.08 2.43 -11.32
N VAL A 135 -7.69 2.91 -10.13
CA VAL A 135 -6.47 2.44 -9.45
C VAL A 135 -6.81 1.24 -8.56
N CYS A 136 -6.16 0.10 -8.79
CA CYS A 136 -6.46 -1.17 -8.10
C CYS A 136 -5.46 -1.50 -6.98
N GLN A 137 -4.16 -1.32 -7.25
CA GLN A 137 -3.08 -1.47 -6.26
C GLN A 137 -1.97 -0.44 -6.51
N LEU A 138 -1.21 -0.17 -5.45
CA LEU A 138 -0.04 0.70 -5.45
C LEU A 138 1.11 0.00 -4.73
N VAL A 139 2.32 0.17 -5.23
CA VAL A 139 3.54 -0.29 -4.56
C VAL A 139 4.69 0.67 -4.82
N TRP A 140 5.37 1.09 -3.75
CA TRP A 140 6.60 1.86 -3.86
C TRP A 140 7.76 0.93 -4.18
N SER A 141 8.69 1.41 -5.02
CA SER A 141 9.96 0.73 -5.21
C SER A 141 10.73 0.67 -3.89
N LYS A 142 11.27 -0.51 -3.56
CA LYS A 142 12.21 -0.67 -2.44
C LYS A 142 13.61 -0.15 -2.77
N ASN A 143 13.95 -0.10 -4.06
CA ASN A 143 15.33 0.14 -4.51
C ASN A 143 15.54 1.60 -4.95
N SER A 144 14.48 2.29 -5.34
CA SER A 144 14.51 3.68 -5.80
C SER A 144 13.48 4.51 -5.01
N PRO A 145 13.88 5.63 -4.37
CA PRO A 145 12.96 6.47 -3.58
C PRO A 145 11.91 7.19 -4.42
N ASN A 146 12.14 7.27 -5.72
CA ASN A 146 11.38 8.12 -6.64
C ASN A 146 10.53 7.30 -7.62
N GLU A 147 10.22 6.05 -7.28
CA GLU A 147 9.48 5.15 -8.15
C GLU A 147 8.29 4.52 -7.44
N LEU A 148 7.14 4.56 -8.12
CA LEU A 148 5.89 3.97 -7.67
C LEU A 148 5.30 3.18 -8.85
N ALA A 149 4.83 1.97 -8.61
CA ALA A 149 4.03 1.23 -9.57
C ALA A 149 2.56 1.25 -9.16
N SER A 150 1.67 1.44 -10.13
CA SER A 150 0.22 1.32 -9.97
C SER A 150 -0.34 0.30 -10.94
N THR A 151 -1.30 -0.49 -10.48
CA THR A 151 -2.09 -1.35 -11.35
C THR A 151 -3.46 -0.73 -11.60
N HIS A 152 -3.95 -0.91 -12.83
CA HIS A 152 -5.18 -0.26 -13.27
C HIS A 152 -6.26 -1.27 -13.64
N GLY A 153 -7.50 -0.83 -13.41
CA GLY A 153 -8.71 -1.50 -13.85
C GLY A 153 -9.24 -0.88 -15.14
N TYR A 154 -10.56 -0.73 -15.21
CA TYR A 154 -11.23 -0.18 -16.37
C TYR A 154 -10.81 1.30 -16.61
N SER A 155 -10.57 1.73 -17.85
CA SER A 155 -10.60 0.97 -19.12
C SER A 155 -9.23 0.46 -19.59
N GLN A 156 -8.14 0.74 -18.86
CA GLN A 156 -6.78 0.57 -19.40
C GLN A 156 -6.15 -0.80 -19.10
N ASN A 157 -6.56 -1.50 -18.03
CA ASN A 157 -6.05 -2.83 -17.62
C ASN A 157 -4.51 -2.95 -17.63
N GLN A 158 -3.81 -1.83 -17.43
CA GLN A 158 -2.37 -1.72 -17.55
C GLN A 158 -1.71 -1.62 -16.18
N ILE A 159 -0.39 -1.72 -16.18
CA ILE A 159 0.45 -1.35 -15.04
C ILE A 159 1.27 -0.14 -15.45
N VAL A 160 1.39 0.86 -14.58
CA VAL A 160 2.21 2.06 -14.86
C VAL A 160 3.26 2.22 -13.77
N VAL A 161 4.50 2.43 -14.19
CA VAL A 161 5.60 2.81 -13.31
C VAL A 161 5.78 4.32 -13.44
N TRP A 162 5.79 5.02 -12.32
CA TRP A 162 5.83 6.48 -12.24
C TRP A 162 7.13 6.95 -11.61
N LYS A 163 7.64 8.07 -12.10
CA LYS A 163 8.67 8.87 -11.43
C LYS A 163 8.01 9.86 -10.47
N TYR A 164 8.14 9.62 -9.18
CA TYR A 164 7.73 10.52 -8.12
C TYR A 164 8.84 11.57 -7.85
N PRO A 165 8.53 12.84 -7.49
CA PRO A 165 7.20 13.43 -7.29
C PRO A 165 6.53 14.00 -8.55
N ILE A 166 7.24 14.03 -9.68
CA ILE A 166 6.75 14.65 -10.92
C ILE A 166 5.54 13.91 -11.51
N MET A 167 5.33 12.64 -11.11
CA MET A 167 4.29 11.75 -11.61
C MET A 167 4.34 11.58 -13.13
N GLN A 168 5.56 11.53 -13.67
CA GLN A 168 5.81 11.18 -15.07
C GLN A 168 5.79 9.65 -15.23
N PRO A 169 5.03 9.08 -16.17
CA PRO A 169 5.09 7.65 -16.45
C PRO A 169 6.44 7.28 -17.06
N LEU A 170 7.21 6.41 -16.40
CA LEU A 170 8.46 5.83 -16.89
C LEU A 170 8.21 4.64 -17.82
N ALA A 171 7.19 3.83 -17.49
CA ALA A 171 6.81 2.68 -18.28
C ALA A 171 5.30 2.43 -18.16
N LYS A 172 4.70 1.93 -19.25
CA LYS A 172 3.35 1.37 -19.27
C LYS A 172 3.46 -0.08 -19.74
N LEU A 173 3.01 -1.01 -18.92
CA LEU A 173 3.08 -2.44 -19.18
C LEU A 173 1.68 -2.94 -19.53
N PHE A 174 1.60 -3.62 -20.68
CA PHE A 174 0.37 -4.15 -21.24
C PHE A 174 0.44 -5.68 -21.29
N GLY A 175 -0.71 -6.34 -21.22
CA GLY A 175 -0.81 -7.78 -21.43
C GLY A 175 -1.99 -8.45 -20.75
N HIS A 176 -2.48 -7.89 -19.64
CA HIS A 176 -3.69 -8.38 -19.01
C HIS A 176 -4.93 -8.00 -19.82
N GLN A 177 -5.87 -8.94 -19.96
CA GLN A 177 -7.13 -8.74 -20.70
C GLN A 177 -8.28 -8.26 -19.80
N GLN A 178 -8.06 -8.31 -18.49
CA GLN A 178 -9.00 -7.84 -17.47
C GLN A 178 -8.31 -6.94 -16.45
N ARG A 179 -9.10 -6.37 -15.55
CA ARG A 179 -8.62 -5.47 -14.49
C ARG A 179 -7.48 -6.12 -13.70
N VAL A 180 -6.39 -5.39 -13.51
CA VAL A 180 -5.21 -5.88 -12.77
C VAL A 180 -5.44 -5.66 -11.28
N LEU A 181 -6.16 -6.61 -10.65
CA LEU A 181 -6.67 -6.49 -9.29
C LEU A 181 -5.63 -6.83 -8.20
N TYR A 182 -4.67 -7.70 -8.53
CA TYR A 182 -3.70 -8.23 -7.57
C TYR A 182 -2.29 -7.82 -7.94
N LEU A 183 -1.49 -7.45 -6.94
CA LEU A 183 -0.09 -7.11 -7.11
C LEU A 183 0.70 -7.52 -5.85
N ALA A 184 1.90 -8.05 -6.06
CA ALA A 184 2.91 -8.20 -5.02
C ALA A 184 4.30 -7.89 -5.58
N MET A 185 5.19 -7.37 -4.74
CA MET A 185 6.59 -7.09 -5.10
C MET A 185 7.50 -8.18 -4.52
N SER A 186 8.53 -8.54 -5.27
CA SER A 186 9.55 -9.48 -4.82
C SER A 186 10.29 -8.99 -3.56
N PRO A 187 10.88 -9.89 -2.76
CA PRO A 187 11.64 -9.52 -1.57
C PRO A 187 12.79 -8.56 -1.89
N ASP A 188 13.54 -8.81 -2.98
CA ASP A 188 14.64 -7.99 -3.50
C ASP A 188 14.19 -6.65 -4.13
N GLY A 189 12.89 -6.47 -4.33
CA GLY A 189 12.33 -5.24 -4.88
C GLY A 189 12.57 -5.01 -6.38
N GLU A 190 13.11 -5.99 -7.12
CA GLU A 190 13.40 -5.83 -8.56
C GLU A 190 12.15 -6.12 -9.43
N SER A 191 11.34 -7.08 -9.00
CA SER A 191 10.20 -7.58 -9.77
C SER A 191 8.87 -7.38 -9.08
N ILE A 192 7.81 -7.25 -9.87
CA ILE A 192 6.43 -7.34 -9.41
C ILE A 192 5.74 -8.51 -10.09
N VAL A 193 4.83 -9.16 -9.36
CA VAL A 193 3.87 -10.10 -9.91
C VAL A 193 2.49 -9.45 -9.91
N THR A 194 1.76 -9.59 -11.00
CA THR A 194 0.39 -9.10 -11.14
C THR A 194 -0.57 -10.24 -11.49
N GLY A 195 -1.79 -10.14 -10.96
CA GLY A 195 -2.87 -11.08 -11.25
C GLY A 195 -4.14 -10.35 -11.65
N ALA A 196 -4.85 -10.91 -12.63
CA ALA A 196 -6.11 -10.39 -13.12
C ALA A 196 -7.16 -11.50 -13.24
N GLY A 197 -8.40 -11.12 -13.56
CA GLY A 197 -9.47 -12.09 -13.83
C GLY A 197 -9.37 -12.79 -15.20
N ASP A 198 -8.31 -12.50 -15.97
CA ASP A 198 -7.94 -13.28 -17.15
C ASP A 198 -7.22 -14.59 -16.79
N GLU A 199 -7.23 -14.96 -15.51
CA GLU A 199 -6.67 -16.20 -14.96
C GLU A 199 -5.16 -16.33 -15.14
N THR A 200 -4.45 -15.21 -15.35
CA THR A 200 -2.98 -15.20 -15.47
C THR A 200 -2.28 -14.50 -14.30
N LEU A 201 -1.12 -15.04 -13.94
CA LEU A 201 -0.10 -14.35 -13.15
C LEU A 201 1.04 -13.94 -14.07
N ARG A 202 1.43 -12.66 -14.04
CA ARG A 202 2.52 -12.12 -14.87
C ARG A 202 3.62 -11.55 -14.00
N PHE A 203 4.86 -11.88 -14.34
CA PHE A 203 6.06 -11.40 -13.65
C PHE A 203 6.73 -10.33 -14.49
N TRP A 204 7.06 -9.20 -13.86
CA TRP A 204 7.63 -8.03 -14.51
C TRP A 204 8.87 -7.59 -13.77
N ASN A 205 10.00 -7.51 -14.46
CA ASN A 205 11.19 -6.85 -13.93
C ASN A 205 11.08 -5.36 -14.25
N VAL A 206 10.75 -4.55 -13.23
CA VAL A 206 10.33 -3.15 -13.40
C VAL A 206 11.19 -2.16 -12.63
N PHE A 207 11.91 -2.63 -11.62
CA PHE A 207 12.74 -1.79 -10.79
C PHE A 207 14.19 -2.19 -10.96
N ALA A 208 15.07 -1.18 -11.03
CA ALA A 208 16.49 -1.43 -11.08
C ALA A 208 16.96 -2.18 -9.83
N LYS A 209 17.99 -3.00 -10.03
CA LYS A 209 18.72 -3.65 -8.96
C LYS A 209 19.23 -2.62 -7.96
N ALA A 210 19.06 -2.88 -6.67
CA ALA A 210 19.64 -2.05 -5.63
C ALA A 210 21.14 -1.90 -5.89
N LYS A 211 21.64 -0.66 -5.98
CA LYS A 211 23.09 -0.42 -6.01
C LYS A 211 23.63 -0.86 -4.66
N CYS A 212 24.26 -2.03 -4.61
CA CYS A 212 25.02 -2.46 -3.46
C CYS A 212 26.20 -1.49 -3.32
N ILE A 213 26.11 -0.52 -2.42
CA ILE A 213 27.27 0.19 -1.92
C ILE A 213 28.03 -0.85 -1.09
N ARG A 214 28.87 -1.65 -1.76
CA ARG A 214 29.86 -2.46 -1.08
C ARG A 214 30.77 -1.46 -0.37
N ASN A 215 30.58 -1.30 0.93
CA ASN A 215 31.58 -0.60 1.73
C ASN A 215 32.79 -1.54 1.79
N PRO A 216 33.94 -1.20 1.17
CA PRO A 216 35.10 -2.09 1.17
C PRO A 216 35.67 -2.27 2.59
N ASP A 217 35.27 -1.44 3.55
CA ASP A 217 35.65 -1.56 4.95
C ASP A 217 34.68 -2.47 5.72
N SER A 218 34.65 -3.74 5.33
CA SER A 218 34.19 -4.79 6.25
C SER A 218 35.13 -4.80 7.46
N LYS A 219 34.60 -4.92 8.68
CA LYS A 219 35.42 -5.10 9.90
C LYS A 219 36.39 -6.28 9.81
N LEU A 220 36.13 -7.25 8.93
CA LEU A 220 37.06 -8.34 8.59
C LEU A 220 38.32 -7.85 7.85
N ASN A 221 38.22 -6.82 7.03
CA ASN A 221 39.37 -6.27 6.31
C ASN A 221 40.31 -5.47 7.23
N ALA A 222 39.79 -4.88 8.32
CA ALA A 222 40.61 -4.24 9.35
C ALA A 222 41.46 -5.27 10.12
N LEU A 223 40.90 -6.46 10.41
CA LEU A 223 41.62 -7.54 11.07
C LEU A 223 42.72 -8.15 10.18
N ASN A 224 42.50 -8.21 8.87
CA ASN A 224 43.50 -8.68 7.91
C ASN A 224 44.64 -7.68 7.65
N ARG A 225 44.49 -6.41 8.05
CA ARG A 225 45.55 -5.39 7.99
C ARG A 225 46.43 -5.34 9.26
N MET A 226 46.07 -6.09 10.30
CA MET A 226 46.85 -6.19 11.55
C MET A 226 47.64 -7.50 11.66
N ARG A 227 47.96 -8.14 10.54
CA ARG A 227 48.86 -9.30 10.48
C ARG A 227 50.08 -8.97 9.63
#